data_AF-A0A4Q1VJI0-F1
#
_entry.id   AF-A0A4Q1VJI0-F1
#
_cell.length_a   1.000
_cell.length_b   1.000
_cell.length_c   1.000
_cell.angle_alpha   90.00
_cell.angle_beta   90.00
_cell.angle_gamma   90.00
#
_symmetry.space_group_name_H-M   'P 1'
#
loop_
_entity.id
_entity.type
_entity.pdbx_description
1 polymer ?
#
loop_
_entity_poly.entity_id
_entity_poly.type
_entity_poly.pdbx_seq_one_letter_code
_entity_poly.pdbx_strand_id
1 'polypeptide(L)'
;MKFKEMLADKEWPVSLVLAGVKAAKFVEEYNELRRRTPIIEVRRLDNARRQHMAILLQNFEKKLGFAEKLDLHLGDYPERMIHATDGEVGRVADLFKLAGVGPWMAGRSMTVQDLAAAAEAIGLCDVKSNPFRVADLSKLKKKKKSLEDYDRTLLRGNQRPSVEDRE
;
A
#
# COMPACT_ATOMS: atom_id res chain seq x y z
N MET A 1 39.94 7.98 -1.78
CA MET A 1 39.01 7.70 -2.89
C MET A 1 37.68 8.35 -2.56
N LYS A 2 37.23 9.31 -3.39
CA LYS A 2 35.93 9.98 -3.19
C LYS A 2 34.82 9.09 -3.75
N PHE A 3 33.64 9.08 -3.14
CA PHE A 3 32.49 8.27 -3.56
C PHE A 3 32.17 8.36 -5.07
N LYS A 4 32.39 9.55 -5.65
CA LYS A 4 32.25 9.83 -7.09
C LYS A 4 33.15 8.97 -8.00
N GLU A 5 34.36 8.67 -7.54
CA GLU A 5 35.35 7.87 -8.29
C GLU A 5 34.92 6.40 -8.33
N MET A 6 34.32 5.90 -7.25
CA MET A 6 33.80 4.52 -7.17
C MET A 6 32.55 4.29 -8.04
N LEU A 7 31.71 5.31 -8.23
CA LEU A 7 30.55 5.23 -9.13
C LEU A 7 30.93 5.30 -10.62
N ALA A 8 32.15 5.74 -10.94
CA ALA A 8 32.64 5.93 -12.31
C ALA A 8 33.66 4.87 -12.74
N ASP A 9 34.00 3.95 -11.83
CA ASP A 9 34.90 2.83 -12.11
C ASP A 9 34.22 1.86 -13.10
N LYS A 10 34.86 1.66 -14.25
CA LYS A 10 34.36 0.80 -15.31
C LYS A 10 34.65 -0.69 -15.06
N GLU A 11 35.65 -0.99 -14.25
CA GLU A 11 36.01 -2.36 -13.88
C GLU A 11 35.19 -2.83 -12.67
N TRP A 12 34.80 -1.92 -11.78
CA TRP A 12 33.95 -2.22 -10.62
C TRP A 12 32.82 -1.20 -10.42
N PRO A 13 31.72 -1.27 -11.20
CA PRO A 13 30.61 -0.34 -11.05
C PRO A 13 29.85 -0.61 -9.75
N VAL A 14 30.05 0.24 -8.74
CA VAL A 14 29.25 0.21 -7.51
C VAL A 14 27.87 0.81 -7.80
N SER A 15 26.82 0.00 -7.69
CA SER A 15 25.43 0.45 -7.81
C SER A 15 24.82 0.70 -6.44
N LEU A 16 24.39 1.93 -6.18
CA LEU A 16 23.75 2.31 -4.92
C LEU A 16 22.23 2.33 -5.09
N VAL A 17 21.52 1.57 -4.25
CA VAL A 17 20.05 1.65 -4.14
C VAL A 17 19.71 2.47 -2.90
N LEU A 18 19.11 3.64 -3.11
CA LEU A 18 18.60 4.51 -2.05
C LEU A 18 17.10 4.29 -1.91
N ALA A 19 16.64 3.86 -0.73
CA ALA A 19 15.23 3.61 -0.46
C ALA A 19 14.77 4.38 0.80
N GLY A 20 13.51 4.82 0.81
CA GLY A 20 12.87 5.47 1.95
C GLY A 20 12.28 6.85 1.67
N VAL A 21 11.50 7.37 2.62
CA VAL A 21 10.62 8.56 2.48
C VAL A 21 11.37 9.84 2.04
N LYS A 22 12.66 9.94 2.35
CA LYS A 22 13.49 11.10 2.02
C LYS A 22 14.55 10.82 0.94
N ALA A 23 14.61 9.61 0.41
CA ALA A 23 15.62 9.23 -0.58
C ALA A 23 15.48 10.05 -1.88
N ALA A 24 14.24 10.25 -2.36
CA ALA A 24 13.98 11.08 -3.54
C ALA A 24 14.39 12.54 -3.29
N LYS A 25 14.00 13.12 -2.14
CA LYS A 25 14.35 14.49 -1.77
C LYS A 25 15.86 14.68 -1.67
N PHE A 26 16.57 13.74 -1.04
CA PHE A 26 18.03 13.74 -0.98
C PHE A 26 18.64 13.71 -2.38
N VAL A 27 18.19 12.82 -3.27
CA VAL A 27 18.69 12.76 -4.66
C VAL A 27 18.40 14.04 -5.43
N GLU A 28 17.25 14.68 -5.19
CA GLU A 28 16.87 15.95 -5.82
C GLU A 28 17.69 17.15 -5.33
N GLU A 29 18.14 17.15 -4.07
CA GLU A 29 18.97 18.21 -3.48
C GLU A 29 20.40 18.26 -4.07
N TYR A 30 20.90 17.14 -4.60
CA TYR A 30 22.23 17.05 -5.20
C TYR A 30 22.16 16.80 -6.71
N ASN A 31 22.44 17.84 -7.51
CA ASN A 31 22.34 17.82 -8.97
C ASN A 31 23.14 16.68 -9.64
N GLU A 32 24.27 16.28 -9.06
CA GLU A 32 25.12 15.20 -9.57
C GLU A 32 24.47 13.82 -9.41
N LEU A 33 23.72 13.61 -8.31
CA LEU A 33 22.97 12.38 -8.05
C LEU A 33 21.72 12.34 -8.92
N ARG A 34 20.99 13.44 -9.01
CA ARG A 34 19.76 13.55 -9.82
C ARG A 34 19.95 13.11 -11.28
N ARG A 35 21.10 13.43 -11.89
CA ARG A 35 21.41 13.05 -13.29
C ARG A 35 21.75 11.56 -13.46
N ARG A 36 22.10 10.86 -12.39
CA ARG A 36 22.68 9.51 -12.42
C ARG A 36 21.83 8.47 -11.69
N THR A 37 20.82 8.91 -10.94
CA THR A 37 19.98 8.04 -10.11
C THR A 37 18.55 8.08 -10.64
N PRO A 38 18.08 7.02 -11.32
CA PRO A 38 16.67 6.92 -11.70
C PRO A 38 15.81 6.81 -10.43
N ILE A 39 14.80 7.68 -10.32
CA ILE A 39 13.86 7.66 -9.20
C ILE A 39 12.68 6.76 -9.59
N ILE A 40 12.47 5.70 -8.81
CA ILE A 40 11.34 4.80 -8.99
C ILE A 40 10.31 5.09 -7.91
N GLU A 41 9.12 5.52 -8.33
CA GLU A 41 8.02 5.79 -7.43
C GLU A 41 7.19 4.53 -7.18
N VAL A 42 7.09 4.10 -5.92
CA VAL A 42 6.13 3.05 -5.52
C VAL A 42 4.79 3.71 -5.23
N ARG A 43 3.85 3.60 -6.18
CA ARG A 43 2.52 4.19 -6.07
C ARG A 43 1.56 3.30 -5.30
N ARG A 44 0.55 3.91 -4.69
CA ARG A 44 -0.61 3.20 -4.13
C ARG A 44 -1.34 2.44 -5.22
N LEU A 45 -2.00 1.36 -4.81
CA LEU A 45 -2.88 0.58 -5.67
C LEU A 45 -4.23 1.29 -5.80
N ASP A 46 -4.65 1.55 -7.02
CA ASP A 46 -5.98 2.07 -7.33
C ASP A 46 -6.80 0.98 -8.04
N ASN A 47 -8.07 1.28 -8.33
CA ASN A 47 -8.93 0.34 -9.02
C ASN A 47 -8.41 -0.02 -10.43
N ALA A 48 -7.64 0.87 -11.08
CA ALA A 48 -6.99 0.55 -12.35
C ALA A 48 -5.89 -0.51 -12.20
N ARG A 49 -5.29 -0.63 -11.01
CA ARG A 49 -4.31 -1.66 -10.63
C ARG A 49 -4.90 -2.76 -9.74
N ARG A 50 -6.22 -3.00 -9.82
CA ARG A 50 -6.93 -4.06 -9.05
C ARG A 50 -6.23 -5.43 -9.16
N GLN A 51 -5.74 -5.79 -10.34
CA GLN A 51 -5.01 -7.03 -10.57
C GLN A 51 -3.76 -7.18 -9.69
N HIS A 52 -3.03 -6.09 -9.40
CA HIS A 52 -1.88 -6.12 -8.51
C HIS A 52 -2.29 -6.32 -7.05
N MET A 53 -3.45 -5.78 -6.65
CA MET A 53 -4.03 -6.07 -5.34
C MET A 53 -4.42 -7.55 -5.25
N ALA A 54 -5.03 -8.13 -6.29
CA ALA A 54 -5.35 -9.56 -6.32
C ALA A 54 -4.08 -10.43 -6.16
N ILE A 55 -2.99 -10.11 -6.87
CA ILE A 55 -1.70 -10.80 -6.73
C ILE A 55 -1.16 -10.66 -5.30
N LEU A 56 -1.23 -9.46 -4.71
CA LEU A 56 -0.81 -9.22 -3.33
C LEU A 56 -1.59 -10.10 -2.34
N LEU A 57 -2.92 -10.15 -2.48
CA LEU A 57 -3.80 -10.94 -1.61
C LEU A 57 -3.52 -12.43 -1.76
N GLN A 58 -3.36 -12.92 -2.98
CA GLN A 58 -3.00 -14.31 -3.24
C GLN A 58 -1.67 -14.68 -2.57
N ASN A 59 -0.70 -13.76 -2.58
CA ASN A 59 0.59 -13.97 -1.93
C ASN A 59 0.48 -13.96 -0.39
N PHE A 60 -0.39 -13.13 0.19
CA PHE A 60 -0.67 -13.17 1.62
C PHE A 60 -1.30 -14.50 2.02
N GLU A 61 -2.32 -14.96 1.30
CA GLU A 61 -2.99 -16.23 1.57
C GLU A 61 -2.02 -17.42 1.51
N LYS A 62 -1.17 -17.47 0.48
CA LYS A 62 -0.12 -18.49 0.35
C LYS A 62 0.87 -18.48 1.51
N LYS A 63 1.27 -17.29 1.98
CA LYS A 63 2.28 -17.15 3.05
C LYS A 63 1.72 -17.40 4.44
N LEU A 64 0.46 -17.06 4.68
CA LEU A 64 -0.17 -17.20 6.00
C LEU A 64 -0.58 -18.64 6.32
N GLY A 65 -0.66 -19.51 5.31
CA GLY A 65 -0.80 -20.96 5.53
C GLY A 65 -2.09 -21.35 6.24
N PHE A 66 -3.17 -20.56 6.11
CA PHE A 66 -4.47 -20.91 6.69
C PHE A 66 -4.97 -22.22 6.09
N ALA A 67 -5.59 -23.06 6.94
CA ALA A 67 -6.11 -24.37 6.53
C ALA A 67 -7.24 -24.25 5.50
N GLU A 68 -8.02 -23.17 5.57
CA GLU A 68 -9.09 -22.85 4.64
C GLU A 68 -8.73 -21.60 3.83
N LYS A 69 -9.01 -21.66 2.53
CA LYS A 69 -8.80 -20.53 1.62
C LYS A 69 -9.96 -19.56 1.74
N LEU A 70 -9.63 -18.28 1.95
CA LEU A 70 -10.61 -17.18 1.92
C LEU A 70 -10.89 -16.67 0.51
N ASP A 71 -10.00 -16.98 -0.44
CA ASP A 71 -10.05 -16.54 -1.83
C ASP A 71 -10.26 -15.02 -1.99
N LEU A 72 -9.58 -14.23 -1.14
CA LEU A 72 -9.62 -12.76 -1.14
C LEU A 72 -9.05 -12.15 -2.43
N HIS A 73 -8.32 -12.93 -3.23
CA HIS A 73 -7.85 -12.52 -4.54
C HIS A 73 -8.93 -12.61 -5.63
N LEU A 74 -10.07 -13.25 -5.36
CA LEU A 74 -11.19 -13.42 -6.28
C LEU A 74 -12.32 -12.41 -6.02
N GLY A 75 -13.30 -12.37 -6.93
CA GLY A 75 -14.49 -11.53 -6.79
C GLY A 75 -14.14 -10.05 -6.63
N ASP A 76 -14.91 -9.33 -5.82
CA ASP A 76 -14.74 -7.90 -5.56
C ASP A 76 -13.83 -7.59 -4.35
N TYR A 77 -13.28 -8.60 -3.68
CA TYR A 77 -12.39 -8.41 -2.52
C TYR A 77 -11.15 -7.54 -2.80
N PRO A 78 -10.49 -7.60 -3.97
CA PRO A 78 -9.42 -6.66 -4.28
C PRO A 78 -9.89 -5.20 -4.25
N GLU A 79 -11.12 -4.91 -4.70
CA GLU A 79 -11.68 -3.56 -4.66
C GLU A 79 -12.08 -3.15 -3.24
N ARG A 80 -12.66 -4.08 -2.47
CA ARG A 80 -12.97 -3.89 -1.04
C ARG A 80 -11.70 -3.56 -0.25
N MET A 81 -10.61 -4.25 -0.55
CA MET A 81 -9.30 -4.04 0.07
C MET A 81 -8.72 -2.67 -0.29
N ILE A 82 -8.76 -2.27 -1.57
CA ILE A 82 -8.35 -0.93 -2.01
C ILE A 82 -9.19 0.13 -1.30
N HIS A 83 -10.50 -0.09 -1.17
CA HIS A 83 -11.40 0.83 -0.49
C HIS A 83 -11.06 0.98 1.01
N ALA A 84 -10.81 -0.13 1.72
CA ALA A 84 -10.46 -0.10 3.14
C ALA A 84 -9.10 0.56 3.40
N THR A 85 -8.11 0.27 2.55
CA THR A 85 -6.69 0.59 2.82
C THR A 85 -6.20 1.83 2.06
N ASP A 86 -7.06 2.48 1.27
CA ASP A 86 -6.68 3.50 0.28
C ASP A 86 -5.55 3.03 -0.66
N GLY A 87 -5.46 1.72 -0.89
CA GLY A 87 -4.45 1.12 -1.76
C GLY A 87 -3.04 1.05 -1.19
N GLU A 88 -2.86 1.35 0.10
CA GLU A 88 -1.55 1.27 0.76
C GLU A 88 -1.23 -0.17 1.15
N VAL A 89 -0.18 -0.74 0.54
CA VAL A 89 0.28 -2.11 0.82
C VAL A 89 0.63 -2.31 2.30
N GLY A 90 1.19 -1.29 2.97
CA GLY A 90 1.47 -1.34 4.40
C GLY A 90 0.21 -1.54 5.24
N ARG A 91 -0.86 -0.79 4.96
CA ARG A 91 -2.14 -0.93 5.66
C ARG A 91 -2.82 -2.27 5.38
N VAL A 92 -2.65 -2.84 4.18
CA VAL A 92 -3.09 -4.21 3.88
C VAL A 92 -2.38 -5.19 4.82
N ALA A 93 -1.05 -5.07 4.97
CA ALA A 93 -0.29 -5.95 5.85
C ALA A 93 -0.72 -5.82 7.33
N ASP A 94 -0.92 -4.59 7.82
CA ASP A 94 -1.40 -4.32 9.18
C ASP A 94 -2.79 -4.92 9.42
N LEU A 95 -3.69 -4.78 8.44
CA LEU A 95 -5.02 -5.36 8.49
C LEU A 95 -4.96 -6.90 8.60
N PHE A 96 -4.18 -7.56 7.75
CA PHE A 96 -4.01 -9.01 7.79
C PHE A 96 -3.38 -9.49 9.10
N LYS A 97 -2.39 -8.74 9.61
CA LYS A 97 -1.75 -9.05 10.89
C LYS A 97 -2.78 -9.01 12.01
N LEU A 98 -3.60 -7.97 12.09
CA LEU A 98 -4.59 -7.84 13.16
C LEU A 98 -5.74 -8.86 13.00
N ALA A 99 -6.23 -9.05 11.78
CA ALA A 99 -7.32 -9.98 11.49
C ALA A 99 -6.90 -11.45 11.70
N GLY A 100 -5.64 -11.80 11.42
CA GLY A 100 -5.15 -13.17 11.45
C GLY A 100 -4.70 -13.68 12.82
N VAL A 101 -4.23 -12.81 13.72
CA VAL A 101 -3.64 -13.22 15.01
C VAL A 101 -4.63 -13.97 15.90
N GLY A 102 -5.83 -13.43 16.09
CA GLY A 102 -6.87 -14.07 16.91
C GLY A 102 -7.29 -15.45 16.39
N PRO A 103 -7.70 -15.59 15.12
CA PRO A 103 -8.02 -16.87 14.50
C PRO A 103 -6.89 -17.89 14.63
N TRP A 104 -5.66 -17.46 14.34
CA TRP A 104 -4.49 -18.33 14.41
C TRP A 104 -4.24 -18.86 15.83
N MET A 105 -4.31 -18.00 16.85
CA MET A 105 -4.20 -18.44 18.26
C MET A 105 -5.33 -19.39 18.68
N ALA A 106 -6.51 -19.27 18.08
CA ALA A 106 -7.65 -20.14 18.31
C ALA A 106 -7.65 -21.42 17.44
N GLY A 107 -6.60 -21.67 16.65
CA GLY A 107 -6.50 -22.85 15.79
C GLY A 107 -7.50 -22.88 14.63
N ARG A 108 -8.05 -21.72 14.23
CA ARG A 108 -9.02 -21.59 13.14
C ARG A 108 -8.49 -20.69 12.02
N SER A 109 -9.04 -20.85 10.82
CA SER A 109 -8.77 -19.94 9.72
C SER A 109 -9.37 -18.56 9.99
N MET A 110 -8.71 -17.53 9.47
CA MET A 110 -9.25 -16.18 9.43
C MET A 110 -10.53 -16.16 8.59
N THR A 111 -11.49 -15.32 8.96
CA THR A 111 -12.76 -15.11 8.23
C THR A 111 -12.84 -13.68 7.69
N VAL A 112 -13.80 -13.42 6.79
CA VAL A 112 -14.09 -12.05 6.33
C VAL A 112 -14.59 -11.16 7.47
N GLN A 113 -15.24 -11.75 8.48
CA GLN A 113 -15.69 -11.05 9.68
C GLN A 113 -14.52 -10.61 10.55
N ASP A 114 -13.44 -11.40 10.64
CA ASP A 114 -12.21 -10.99 11.33
C ASP A 114 -11.54 -9.80 10.61
N LEU A 115 -11.53 -9.82 9.27
CA LEU A 115 -11.08 -8.68 8.47
C LEU A 115 -11.94 -7.43 8.70
N ALA A 116 -13.25 -7.59 8.73
CA ALA A 116 -14.18 -6.50 9.01
C ALA A 116 -13.92 -5.88 10.39
N ALA A 117 -13.80 -6.72 11.43
CA ALA A 117 -13.54 -6.28 12.79
C ALA A 117 -12.16 -5.61 12.92
N ALA A 118 -11.13 -6.16 12.27
CA ALA A 118 -9.80 -5.57 12.26
C ALA A 118 -9.79 -4.20 11.59
N ALA A 119 -10.45 -4.05 10.43
CA ALA A 119 -10.52 -2.77 9.71
C ALA A 119 -11.16 -1.66 10.55
N GLU A 120 -12.17 -2.00 11.34
CA GLU A 120 -12.79 -1.08 12.31
C GLU A 120 -11.83 -0.76 13.46
N ALA A 121 -11.14 -1.76 14.02
CA ALA A 121 -10.25 -1.60 15.15
C ALA A 121 -9.03 -0.69 14.85
N ILE A 122 -8.50 -0.74 13.62
CA ILE A 122 -7.40 0.16 13.18
C ILE A 122 -7.89 1.44 12.52
N GLY A 123 -9.20 1.71 12.55
CA GLY A 123 -9.78 2.96 12.06
C GLY A 123 -9.68 3.16 10.55
N LEU A 124 -9.59 2.08 9.76
CA LEU A 124 -9.62 2.14 8.30
C LEU A 124 -11.02 2.49 7.78
N CYS A 125 -12.06 2.00 8.47
CA CYS A 125 -13.45 2.27 8.15
C CYS A 125 -14.30 2.28 9.42
N ASP A 126 -15.43 2.98 9.36
CA ASP A 126 -16.50 2.90 10.35
C ASP A 126 -17.46 1.75 9.99
N VAL A 127 -18.23 1.27 10.98
CA VAL A 127 -19.12 0.11 10.84
C VAL A 127 -20.06 0.23 9.63
N LYS A 128 -20.55 1.45 9.34
CA LYS A 128 -21.47 1.74 8.23
C LYS A 128 -20.78 1.82 6.86
N SER A 129 -19.47 2.09 6.85
CA SER A 129 -18.67 2.21 5.62
C SER A 129 -17.73 1.03 5.40
N ASN A 130 -17.86 -0.03 6.20
CA ASN A 130 -16.96 -1.17 6.14
C ASN A 130 -17.18 -1.98 4.85
N PRO A 131 -16.19 -2.01 3.93
CA PRO A 131 -16.34 -2.68 2.66
C PRO A 131 -16.36 -4.21 2.81
N PHE A 132 -16.10 -4.78 3.99
CA PHE A 132 -16.20 -6.23 4.22
C PHE A 132 -17.57 -6.65 4.78
N ARG A 133 -18.42 -5.69 5.20
CA ARG A 133 -19.77 -5.98 5.74
C ARG A 133 -20.90 -5.72 4.75
N VAL A 134 -20.68 -4.90 3.73
CA VAL A 134 -21.72 -4.53 2.76
C VAL A 134 -21.91 -5.62 1.70
N ALA A 135 -23.15 -5.87 1.29
CA ALA A 135 -23.40 -6.76 0.15
C ALA A 135 -22.89 -6.14 -1.17
N ASP A 136 -23.10 -4.83 -1.35
CA ASP A 136 -22.79 -4.10 -2.57
C ASP A 136 -21.82 -2.95 -2.28
N LEU A 137 -20.62 -3.06 -2.85
CA LEU A 137 -19.54 -2.07 -2.68
C LEU A 137 -19.86 -0.73 -3.34
N SER A 138 -20.68 -0.70 -4.40
CA SER A 138 -21.01 0.53 -5.13
C SER A 138 -21.77 1.56 -4.29
N LYS A 139 -22.44 1.10 -3.23
CA LYS A 139 -23.20 1.95 -2.30
C LYS A 139 -22.31 2.68 -1.29
N LEU A 140 -21.05 2.29 -1.18
CA LEU A 140 -20.10 2.97 -0.31
C LEU A 140 -19.51 4.19 -1.01
N LYS A 141 -19.72 5.37 -0.42
CA LYS A 141 -19.01 6.57 -0.83
C LYS A 141 -17.56 6.45 -0.40
N LYS A 142 -16.63 6.51 -1.37
CA LYS A 142 -15.20 6.65 -1.06
C LYS A 142 -15.02 7.86 -0.15
N LYS A 143 -14.33 7.67 0.98
CA LYS A 143 -13.97 8.75 1.89
C LYS A 143 -13.21 9.80 1.08
N LYS A 144 -13.68 11.06 1.06
CA LYS A 144 -12.95 12.15 0.43
C LYS A 144 -11.60 12.28 1.12
N LYS A 145 -10.52 12.21 0.35
CA LYS A 145 -9.15 12.30 0.89
C LYS A 145 -8.98 13.63 1.62
N SER A 146 -8.60 13.56 2.89
CA SER A 146 -8.16 14.73 3.64
C SER A 146 -6.74 15.10 3.22
N LEU A 147 -6.33 16.36 3.42
CA LEU A 147 -4.94 16.80 3.23
C LEU A 147 -3.98 16.05 4.17
N GLU A 148 -4.45 15.64 5.36
CA GLU A 148 -3.65 14.89 6.33
C GLU A 148 -3.40 13.43 5.90
N ASP A 149 -4.36 12.79 5.23
CA ASP A 149 -4.17 11.47 4.61
C ASP A 149 -3.16 11.54 3.44
N TYR A 150 -3.10 12.70 2.78
CA TYR A 150 -2.06 13.02 1.80
C TYR A 150 -0.69 13.14 2.49
N ASP A 151 -0.59 13.82 3.63
CA ASP A 151 0.68 14.01 4.34
C ASP A 151 1.27 12.71 4.91
N ARG A 152 0.43 11.78 5.38
CA ARG A 152 0.87 10.44 5.84
C ARG A 152 1.50 9.58 4.75
N THR A 153 1.32 9.99 3.50
CA THR A 153 1.66 9.22 2.31
C THR A 153 2.57 9.99 1.36
N LEU A 154 3.09 11.15 1.78
CA LEU A 154 4.04 11.96 1.02
C LEU A 154 5.42 11.31 1.00
N LEU A 155 5.58 10.44 0.01
CA LEU A 155 6.79 10.23 -0.77
C LEU A 155 6.64 11.02 -2.08
N ARG A 156 6.66 12.36 -2.08
CA ARG A 156 6.76 13.14 -3.34
C ARG A 156 7.54 14.44 -3.22
N GLY A 157 8.46 14.61 -4.16
CA GLY A 157 8.90 15.90 -4.68
C GLY A 157 7.79 16.58 -5.51
N ASN A 158 7.79 17.92 -5.42
CA ASN A 158 7.26 18.99 -6.29
C ASN A 158 6.04 18.80 -7.22
N GLN A 159 5.05 17.95 -6.93
CA GLN A 159 3.71 18.12 -7.53
C GLN A 159 2.61 18.11 -6.47
N ARG A 160 2.19 19.31 -6.06
CA ARG A 160 0.91 19.54 -5.41
C ARG A 160 -0.19 19.52 -6.48
N PRO A 161 -1.33 18.84 -6.28
CA PRO A 161 -2.50 19.12 -7.10
C PRO A 161 -2.92 20.57 -6.85
N SER A 162 -3.11 21.33 -7.93
CA SER A 162 -3.72 22.66 -7.83
C SER A 162 -5.15 22.51 -7.33
N VAL A 163 -5.61 23.53 -6.61
CA VAL A 163 -6.97 23.61 -6.03
C VAL A 163 -8.05 23.67 -7.12
N GLU A 164 -7.66 23.70 -8.40
CA GLU A 164 -8.53 23.93 -9.56
C GLU A 164 -9.18 22.66 -10.13
N ASP A 165 -8.79 21.44 -9.72
CA ASP A 165 -9.46 20.20 -10.17
C ASP A 165 -10.76 19.88 -9.36
N ARG A 166 -11.41 20.93 -8.82
CA ARG A 166 -12.66 20.83 -8.05
C ARG A 166 -13.80 21.61 -8.72
N GLU A 167 -14.04 21.34 -9.99
CA GLU A 167 -15.35 21.60 -10.63
C GLU A 167 -15.96 20.28 -11.11
#